data_AF-A0A0D0D2M2-F1
#
_entry.id   AF-A0A0D0D2M2-F1
#
_cell.length_a   1.000
_cell.length_b   1.000
_cell.length_c   1.000
_cell.angle_alpha   90.00
_cell.angle_beta   90.00
_cell.angle_gamma   90.00
#
_symmetry.space_group_name_H-M   'P 1'
#
loop_
_entity.id
_entity.type
_entity.pdbx_description
1 polymer ?
#
loop_
_entity_poly.entity_id
_entity_poly.type
_entity_poly.pdbx_seq_one_letter_code
_entity_poly.pdbx_strand_id
1 'polypeptide(L)'
;MNLMGDEMQPHVIGPMPVLDFLDMFLPKSEINNYTEVVFADSSFKNTIAASGKLAAYNPFIRGMAVFSPSLHFMDSHAKPDAMNCSEFTFHVAPDVCVYSSPDVSGSDVSQLNVHVEFKWDADHNPFSPLVANSTDKSKVTFLCNSAKAKDTLGQITAYAAAQLGPQYNAHAFSILVVGMSACLLRWDREGVVMTDEISYNEQSELTEFFSHYSQATAGIHGVNTTVTLADKAEATSVREVLKLPPTTCMFKTAVQTIDDDSNLTKL
;
A
#
# COMPACT_ATOMS: atom_id res chain seq x y z
N MET A 1 15.90 -6.17 -8.67
CA MET A 1 14.42 -6.15 -8.76
C MET A 1 13.91 -6.15 -10.21
N ASN A 2 14.72 -5.74 -11.19
CA ASN A 2 14.34 -5.72 -12.62
C ASN A 2 13.50 -6.89 -13.17
N LEU A 3 13.86 -8.15 -12.92
CA LEU A 3 13.09 -9.30 -13.43
C LEU A 3 11.67 -9.36 -12.87
N MET A 4 11.50 -9.05 -11.58
CA MET A 4 10.18 -8.94 -10.96
C MET A 4 9.41 -7.74 -11.54
N GLY A 5 10.11 -6.64 -11.82
CA GLY A 5 9.52 -5.50 -12.53
C GLY A 5 9.02 -5.87 -13.92
N ASP A 6 9.78 -6.65 -14.70
CA ASP A 6 9.37 -7.16 -16.01
C ASP A 6 8.14 -8.05 -15.93
N GLU A 7 8.12 -8.98 -14.96
CA GLU A 7 7.00 -9.89 -14.72
C GLU A 7 5.74 -9.14 -14.29
N MET A 8 5.87 -8.04 -13.54
CA MET A 8 4.75 -7.27 -13.01
C MET A 8 4.05 -6.40 -14.06
N GLN A 9 4.73 -5.98 -15.14
CA GLN A 9 4.16 -5.05 -16.14
C GLN A 9 2.75 -5.42 -16.66
N PRO A 10 2.44 -6.67 -17.07
CA PRO A 10 1.11 -7.04 -17.55
C PRO A 10 0.02 -7.02 -16.46
N HIS A 11 0.40 -6.90 -15.19
CA HIS A 11 -0.48 -6.89 -14.02
C HIS A 11 -0.69 -5.48 -13.44
N VAL A 12 -0.20 -4.44 -14.11
CA VAL A 12 -0.46 -3.05 -13.74
C VAL A 12 -1.66 -2.53 -14.52
N ILE A 13 -2.64 -1.96 -13.81
CA ILE A 13 -3.82 -1.32 -14.37
C ILE A 13 -3.79 0.18 -14.03
N GLY A 14 -3.97 1.04 -15.02
CA GLY A 14 -4.06 2.49 -14.83
C GLY A 14 -3.63 3.31 -16.07
N PRO A 15 -3.37 4.61 -15.88
CA PRO A 15 -3.68 5.35 -14.65
C PRO A 15 -5.19 5.51 -14.47
N MET A 16 -5.64 5.39 -13.21
CA MET A 16 -7.02 5.68 -12.81
C MET A 16 -7.11 7.12 -12.27
N PRO A 17 -8.15 7.90 -12.60
CA PRO A 17 -8.35 9.20 -11.97
C PRO A 17 -8.38 9.07 -10.45
N VAL A 18 -7.68 9.96 -9.75
CA VAL A 18 -7.44 9.82 -8.30
C VAL A 18 -8.74 9.82 -7.51
N LEU A 19 -9.71 10.67 -7.89
CA LEU A 19 -11.02 10.72 -7.25
C LEU A 19 -11.82 9.43 -7.46
N ASP A 20 -11.79 8.85 -8.68
CA ASP A 20 -12.44 7.57 -8.96
C ASP A 20 -11.80 6.43 -8.13
N PHE A 21 -10.48 6.49 -7.93
CA PHE A 21 -9.78 5.53 -7.07
C PHE A 21 -10.21 5.65 -5.60
N LEU A 22 -10.33 6.87 -5.07
CA LEU A 22 -10.80 7.10 -3.71
C LEU A 22 -12.26 6.65 -3.55
N ASP A 23 -13.14 7.02 -4.47
CA ASP A 23 -14.55 6.63 -4.44
C ASP A 23 -14.73 5.10 -4.57
N MET A 24 -13.89 4.42 -5.34
CA MET A 24 -13.99 2.98 -5.53
C MET A 24 -13.39 2.17 -4.38
N PHE A 25 -12.19 2.55 -3.90
CA PHE A 25 -11.40 1.70 -2.99
C PHE A 25 -11.34 2.22 -1.56
N LEU A 26 -11.68 3.48 -1.35
CA LEU A 26 -11.65 4.12 -0.04
C LEU A 26 -12.81 5.13 0.12
N PRO A 27 -14.06 4.70 -0.14
CA PRO A 27 -15.20 5.59 -0.23
C PRO A 27 -15.48 6.28 1.10
N LYS A 28 -15.52 7.61 1.07
CA LYS A 28 -15.91 8.43 2.23
C LYS A 28 -17.29 8.08 2.77
N SER A 29 -18.21 7.67 1.89
CA SER A 29 -19.58 7.26 2.27
C SER A 29 -19.63 6.03 3.16
N GLU A 30 -18.59 5.20 3.19
CA GLU A 30 -18.52 4.02 4.06
C GLU A 30 -17.83 4.30 5.41
N ILE A 31 -17.37 5.53 5.63
CA ILE A 31 -16.72 5.95 6.87
C ILE A 31 -17.74 6.56 7.82
N ASN A 32 -18.07 5.83 8.88
CA ASN A 32 -19.01 6.27 9.90
C ASN A 32 -18.44 7.46 10.69
N ASN A 33 -19.23 8.54 10.82
CA ASN A 33 -18.86 9.76 11.56
C ASN A 33 -17.55 10.39 11.07
N TYR A 34 -17.32 10.40 9.75
CA TYR A 34 -16.14 11.00 9.15
C TYR A 34 -15.91 12.44 9.64
N THR A 35 -14.70 12.70 10.13
CA THR A 35 -14.24 14.02 10.51
C THR A 35 -13.47 14.62 9.34
N GLU A 36 -13.97 15.75 8.84
CA GLU A 36 -13.30 16.49 7.77
C GLU A 36 -11.92 16.95 8.21
N VAL A 37 -11.00 16.85 7.26
CA VAL A 37 -9.64 17.35 7.40
C VAL A 37 -9.44 18.43 6.36
N VAL A 38 -8.99 19.61 6.80
CA VAL A 38 -8.79 20.75 5.91
C VAL A 38 -7.38 20.73 5.35
N PHE A 39 -7.26 20.48 4.06
CA PHE A 39 -6.01 20.66 3.34
C PHE A 39 -5.66 22.15 3.23
N ALA A 40 -4.39 22.47 3.44
CA ALA A 40 -3.85 23.80 3.15
C ALA A 40 -2.82 23.68 2.04
N ASP A 41 -2.98 24.46 0.97
CA ASP A 41 -1.98 24.51 -0.10
C ASP A 41 -0.59 24.76 0.49
N SER A 42 0.42 24.12 -0.10
CA SER A 42 1.79 24.18 0.38
C SER A 42 2.08 23.47 1.72
N SER A 43 1.20 22.57 2.17
CA SER A 43 1.43 21.73 3.36
C SER A 43 2.71 20.89 3.26
N PHE A 44 3.16 20.59 2.04
CA PHE A 44 4.36 19.80 1.78
C PHE A 44 5.52 20.62 1.19
N LYS A 45 5.50 21.95 1.34
CA LYS A 45 6.53 22.85 0.75
C LYS A 45 7.95 22.47 1.16
N ASN A 46 8.11 22.02 2.40
CA ASN A 46 9.42 21.61 2.93
C ASN A 46 9.86 20.24 2.38
N THR A 47 8.91 19.38 1.99
CA THR A 47 9.18 18.10 1.35
C THR A 47 9.69 18.32 -0.06
N ILE A 48 8.98 19.12 -0.85
CA ILE A 48 9.37 19.39 -2.25
C ILE A 48 10.63 20.27 -2.35
N ALA A 49 10.91 21.10 -1.34
CA ALA A 49 12.14 21.90 -1.27
C ALA A 49 13.35 21.14 -0.74
N ALA A 50 13.20 19.86 -0.38
CA ALA A 50 14.32 19.04 0.10
C ALA A 50 15.39 18.89 -0.97
N SER A 51 16.66 18.79 -0.56
CA SER A 51 17.79 18.65 -1.48
C SER A 51 17.93 17.25 -2.10
N GLY A 52 17.09 16.29 -1.67
CA GLY A 52 17.09 14.92 -2.15
C GLY A 52 16.21 14.01 -1.29
N LYS A 53 16.11 12.75 -1.72
CA LYS A 53 15.27 11.69 -1.13
C LYS A 53 15.32 11.63 0.42
N LEU A 54 16.51 11.43 0.99
CA LEU A 54 16.69 11.32 2.46
C LEU A 54 16.24 12.57 3.23
N ALA A 55 16.43 13.75 2.65
CA ALA A 55 16.04 15.01 3.29
C ALA A 55 14.51 15.24 3.24
N ALA A 56 13.79 14.53 2.37
CA ALA A 56 12.35 14.70 2.15
C ALA A 56 11.49 13.90 3.16
N TYR A 57 12.01 12.82 3.76
CA TYR A 57 11.21 11.92 4.62
C TYR A 57 10.61 12.64 5.82
N ASN A 58 11.44 13.30 6.64
CA ASN A 58 10.96 13.95 7.87
C ASN A 58 10.01 15.14 7.62
N PRO A 59 10.23 15.99 6.60
CA PRO A 59 9.21 16.93 6.14
C PRO A 59 7.90 16.27 5.73
N PHE A 60 7.95 15.18 4.95
CA PHE A 60 6.74 14.46 4.51
C PHE A 60 5.97 13.86 5.68
N ILE A 61 6.68 13.13 6.56
CA ILE A 61 6.13 12.53 7.79
C ILE A 61 5.40 13.58 8.63
N ARG A 62 6.02 14.75 8.86
CA ARG A 62 5.41 15.83 9.64
C ARG A 62 4.21 16.46 8.95
N GLY A 63 4.26 16.62 7.62
CA GLY A 63 3.13 17.12 6.84
C GLY A 63 1.93 16.17 6.90
N MET A 64 2.17 14.87 6.73
CA MET A 64 1.09 13.88 6.66
C MET A 64 0.45 13.59 8.02
N ALA A 65 1.23 13.59 9.11
CA ALA A 65 0.72 13.33 10.45
C ALA A 65 -0.42 14.29 10.90
N VAL A 66 -0.51 15.48 10.31
CA VAL A 66 -1.59 16.45 10.57
C VAL A 66 -2.94 15.94 10.05
N PHE A 67 -2.93 15.16 8.96
CA PHE A 67 -4.13 14.73 8.25
C PHE A 67 -4.62 13.34 8.67
N SER A 68 -3.80 12.62 9.43
CA SER A 68 -4.09 11.25 9.90
C SER A 68 -3.50 11.03 11.30
N PRO A 69 -4.06 11.65 12.35
CA PRO A 69 -3.47 11.65 13.70
C PRO A 69 -3.47 10.28 14.38
N SER A 70 -4.28 9.32 13.91
CA SER A 70 -4.29 7.93 14.37
C SER A 70 -3.24 7.05 13.69
N LEU A 71 -2.53 7.57 12.68
CA LEU A 71 -1.49 6.85 11.96
C LEU A 71 -0.10 7.34 12.38
N HIS A 72 0.82 6.39 12.50
CA HIS A 72 2.20 6.61 12.86
C HIS A 72 3.11 6.40 11.65
N PHE A 73 3.62 7.51 11.12
CA PHE A 73 4.60 7.51 10.03
C PHE A 73 6.00 7.45 10.62
N MET A 74 6.82 6.53 10.12
CA MET A 74 8.18 6.33 10.58
C MET A 74 9.14 6.27 9.41
N ASP A 75 10.25 7.00 9.53
CA ASP A 75 11.42 6.82 8.69
C ASP A 75 12.05 5.44 8.95
N SER A 76 11.94 4.55 7.95
CA SER A 76 12.32 3.14 8.01
C SER A 76 13.41 2.77 7.00
N HIS A 77 13.94 3.71 6.22
CA HIS A 77 14.87 3.45 5.10
C HIS A 77 16.08 2.58 5.45
N ALA A 78 16.59 2.68 6.68
CA ALA A 78 17.76 1.95 7.18
C ALA A 78 17.41 0.82 8.15
N LYS A 79 16.14 0.44 8.24
CA LYS A 79 15.62 -0.55 9.19
C LYS A 79 14.81 -1.62 8.45
N PRO A 80 15.46 -2.51 7.67
CA PRO A 80 14.77 -3.58 6.97
C PRO A 80 14.06 -4.52 7.95
N ASP A 81 12.99 -5.17 7.49
CA ASP A 81 12.33 -6.21 8.26
C ASP A 81 13.15 -7.51 8.21
N ALA A 82 14.09 -7.64 9.15
CA ALA A 82 14.94 -8.83 9.23
C ALA A 82 14.24 -10.04 9.88
N MET A 83 13.09 -9.85 10.53
CA MET A 83 12.41 -10.92 11.27
C MET A 83 11.47 -11.69 10.36
N ASN A 84 10.53 -10.97 9.72
CA ASN A 84 9.51 -11.58 8.88
C ASN A 84 10.00 -11.87 7.46
N CYS A 85 11.03 -11.17 7.00
CA CYS A 85 11.57 -11.30 5.64
C CYS A 85 12.99 -11.89 5.60
N SER A 86 13.42 -12.57 6.68
CA SER A 86 14.76 -13.20 6.78
C SER A 86 15.07 -14.20 5.66
N GLU A 87 14.05 -14.91 5.18
CA GLU A 87 14.17 -15.91 4.12
C GLU A 87 14.13 -15.31 2.71
N PHE A 88 13.83 -14.01 2.56
CA PHE A 88 13.83 -13.37 1.26
C PHE A 88 15.25 -13.08 0.81
N THR A 89 15.50 -13.25 -0.49
CA THR A 89 16.79 -12.92 -1.12
C THR A 89 17.03 -11.42 -1.26
N PHE A 90 16.10 -10.60 -0.79
CA PHE A 90 16.10 -9.15 -0.86
C PHE A 90 15.64 -8.53 0.46
N HIS A 91 16.09 -7.31 0.74
CA HIS A 91 15.66 -6.57 1.91
C HIS A 91 14.31 -5.89 1.66
N VAL A 92 13.38 -6.06 2.60
CA VAL A 92 12.14 -5.27 2.67
C VAL A 92 12.40 -4.06 3.57
N ALA A 93 12.70 -2.93 2.94
CA ALA A 93 12.99 -1.67 3.61
C ALA A 93 12.31 -0.51 2.84
N PRO A 94 10.99 -0.34 2.98
CA PRO A 94 10.34 0.87 2.52
C PRO A 94 10.96 2.10 3.19
N ASP A 95 10.99 3.22 2.49
CA ASP A 95 11.55 4.47 3.03
C ASP A 95 10.77 4.98 4.22
N VAL A 96 9.44 4.98 4.11
CA VAL A 96 8.53 5.35 5.20
C VAL A 96 7.46 4.27 5.36
N CYS A 97 7.37 3.73 6.57
CA CYS A 97 6.33 2.79 6.97
C CYS A 97 5.26 3.52 7.78
N VAL A 98 4.00 3.14 7.58
CA VAL A 98 2.84 3.68 8.29
C VAL A 98 2.18 2.57 9.11
N TYR A 99 1.96 2.83 10.40
CA TYR A 99 1.38 1.89 11.36
C TYR A 99 0.22 2.50 12.13
N SER A 100 -0.60 1.65 12.74
CA SER A 100 -1.64 2.07 13.69
C SER A 100 -1.10 2.27 15.11
N SER A 101 0.08 1.72 15.42
CA SER A 101 0.72 1.81 16.74
C SER A 101 2.09 2.48 16.66
N PRO A 102 2.46 3.34 17.62
CA PRO A 102 3.78 3.95 17.68
C PRO A 102 4.85 2.98 18.21
N ASP A 103 4.47 1.83 18.77
CA ASP A 103 5.38 0.90 19.43
C ASP A 103 6.19 0.02 18.45
N VAL A 104 5.92 0.14 17.15
CA VAL A 104 6.63 -0.61 16.12
C VAL A 104 8.02 -0.02 15.88
N SER A 105 9.07 -0.80 16.16
CA SER A 105 10.45 -0.40 15.90
C SER A 105 10.92 -0.89 14.52
N GLY A 106 11.10 0.04 13.57
CA GLY A 106 11.62 -0.30 12.23
C GLY A 106 10.55 -0.87 11.28
N SER A 107 10.99 -1.57 10.22
CA SER A 107 10.04 -2.23 9.32
C SER A 107 9.52 -3.52 9.94
N ASP A 108 8.20 -3.65 10.03
CA ASP A 108 7.49 -4.85 10.44
C ASP A 108 6.30 -5.07 9.48
N VAL A 109 6.51 -5.89 8.46
CA VAL A 109 5.49 -6.17 7.44
C VAL A 109 4.27 -6.89 8.01
N SER A 110 4.32 -7.43 9.23
CA SER A 110 3.16 -8.04 9.89
C SER A 110 2.20 -7.02 10.50
N GLN A 111 2.66 -5.78 10.72
CA GLN A 111 1.87 -4.67 11.29
C GLN A 111 1.69 -3.49 10.32
N LEU A 112 2.39 -3.52 9.18
CA LEU A 112 2.42 -2.43 8.19
C LEU A 112 1.04 -2.15 7.59
N ASN A 113 0.57 -0.91 7.71
CA ASN A 113 -0.68 -0.49 7.07
C ASN A 113 -0.42 -0.04 5.63
N VAL A 114 0.52 0.90 5.47
CA VAL A 114 0.85 1.50 4.18
C VAL A 114 2.36 1.66 4.12
N HIS A 115 2.95 1.33 2.98
CA HIS A 115 4.36 1.64 2.72
C HIS A 115 4.48 2.77 1.70
N VAL A 116 5.46 3.66 1.91
CA VAL A 116 5.76 4.77 1.02
C VAL A 116 7.20 4.62 0.55
N GLU A 117 7.38 4.50 -0.76
CA GLU A 117 8.69 4.48 -1.41
C GLU A 117 8.92 5.83 -2.08
N PHE A 118 10.09 6.41 -1.85
CA PHE A 118 10.53 7.65 -2.48
C PHE A 118 11.51 7.35 -3.59
N LYS A 119 11.36 8.07 -4.69
CA LYS A 119 12.36 8.27 -5.73
C LYS A 119 12.51 9.78 -5.96
N TRP A 120 13.66 10.17 -6.49
CA TRP A 120 13.95 11.58 -6.73
C TRP A 120 14.04 11.88 -8.23
N ASP A 121 14.76 11.04 -8.97
CA ASP A 121 14.87 11.21 -10.42
C ASP A 121 13.69 10.56 -11.15
N ALA A 122 13.15 11.26 -12.15
CA ALA A 122 12.02 10.79 -12.96
C ALA A 122 12.30 9.46 -13.67
N ASP A 123 13.56 9.11 -13.96
CA ASP A 123 13.92 7.81 -14.56
C ASP A 123 13.50 6.60 -13.73
N HIS A 124 13.34 6.80 -12.41
CA HIS A 124 12.88 5.77 -11.49
C HIS A 124 11.35 5.64 -11.46
N ASN A 125 10.60 6.57 -12.06
CA ASN A 125 9.16 6.45 -12.14
C ASN A 125 8.81 5.30 -13.11
N PRO A 126 8.18 4.21 -12.63
CA PRO A 126 7.71 3.14 -13.50
C PRO A 126 6.49 3.56 -14.32
N PHE A 127 5.84 4.66 -13.96
CA PHE A 127 4.65 5.19 -14.61
C PHE A 127 5.04 6.39 -15.47
N SER A 128 4.89 6.27 -16.78
CA SER A 128 5.08 7.38 -17.70
C SER A 128 3.85 8.29 -17.63
N PRO A 129 4.01 9.62 -17.51
CA PRO A 129 2.92 10.51 -17.89
C PRO A 129 2.59 10.19 -19.35
N LEU A 130 1.32 9.92 -19.65
CA LEU A 130 0.84 9.59 -20.99
C LEU A 130 1.31 10.71 -21.94
N VAL A 131 2.33 10.46 -22.76
CA VAL A 131 2.73 11.44 -23.78
C VAL A 131 1.64 11.41 -24.85
N ALA A 132 0.72 12.37 -24.77
CA ALA A 132 -0.42 12.55 -25.67
C ALA A 132 -0.07 12.75 -27.16
N ASN A 133 1.22 12.71 -27.52
CA ASN A 133 1.72 13.01 -28.86
C ASN A 133 2.07 11.78 -29.71
N SER A 134 1.80 10.56 -29.24
CA SER A 134 1.89 9.38 -30.12
C SER A 134 0.61 9.29 -30.97
N THR A 135 0.74 9.49 -32.28
CA THR A 135 -0.32 9.20 -33.26
C THR A 135 -0.63 7.71 -33.38
N ASP A 136 0.19 6.86 -32.75
CA ASP A 136 0.02 5.41 -32.68
C ASP A 136 -0.54 5.02 -31.31
N LYS A 137 -1.88 4.91 -31.23
CA LYS A 137 -2.60 4.46 -30.02
C LYS A 137 -2.16 3.07 -29.55
N SER A 138 -1.52 2.27 -30.41
CA SER A 138 -1.03 0.93 -30.06
C SER A 138 0.30 0.92 -29.29
N LYS A 139 0.96 2.08 -29.14
CA LYS A 139 2.26 2.22 -28.46
C LYS A 139 2.26 3.13 -27.24
N VAL A 140 1.11 3.72 -26.87
CA VAL A 140 1.02 4.53 -25.66
C VAL A 140 0.91 3.58 -24.47
N THR A 141 2.05 3.21 -23.91
CA THR A 141 2.12 2.52 -22.62
C THR A 141 2.32 3.57 -21.54
N PHE A 142 1.51 3.52 -20.49
CA PHE A 142 1.73 4.32 -19.29
C PHE A 142 2.85 3.72 -18.41
N LEU A 143 3.48 2.63 -18.83
CA LEU A 143 4.63 2.03 -18.16
C LEU A 143 5.95 2.46 -18.82
N CYS A 144 6.93 2.83 -18.00
CA CYS A 144 8.29 3.12 -18.42
C CYS A 144 9.11 1.83 -18.47
N ASN A 145 9.79 1.59 -19.59
CA ASN A 145 10.54 0.35 -19.83
C ASN A 145 12.03 0.46 -19.47
N SER A 146 12.45 1.53 -18.78
CA SER A 146 13.84 1.73 -18.37
C SER A 146 14.25 0.72 -17.27
N ALA A 147 15.54 0.43 -17.15
CA ALA A 147 16.03 -0.43 -16.07
C ALA A 147 15.77 0.18 -14.67
N LYS A 148 15.81 1.51 -14.52
CA LYS A 148 15.53 2.15 -13.23
C LYS A 148 14.04 2.08 -12.86
N ALA A 149 13.17 2.22 -13.85
CA ALA A 149 11.72 2.07 -13.72
C ALA A 149 11.35 0.64 -13.31
N LYS A 150 11.87 -0.35 -14.04
CA LYS A 150 11.65 -1.78 -13.73
C LYS A 150 12.16 -2.17 -12.35
N ASP A 151 13.33 -1.66 -11.95
CA ASP A 151 13.87 -1.95 -10.63
C ASP A 151 12.96 -1.36 -9.54
N THR A 152 12.43 -0.15 -9.75
CA THR A 152 11.45 0.46 -8.84
C THR A 152 10.16 -0.33 -8.78
N LEU A 153 9.59 -0.74 -9.92
CA LEU A 153 8.37 -1.54 -9.98
C LEU A 153 8.57 -2.87 -9.24
N GLY A 154 9.66 -3.60 -9.51
CA GLY A 154 9.95 -4.83 -8.80
C GLY A 154 10.16 -4.63 -7.30
N GLN A 155 10.74 -3.50 -6.89
CA GLN A 155 10.92 -3.19 -5.47
C GLN A 155 9.58 -2.98 -4.75
N ILE A 156 8.69 -2.14 -5.27
CA ILE A 156 7.39 -1.88 -4.65
C ILE A 156 6.47 -3.12 -4.71
N THR A 157 6.58 -3.93 -5.77
CA THR A 157 5.91 -5.25 -5.84
C THR A 157 6.41 -6.17 -4.75
N ALA A 158 7.72 -6.24 -4.52
CA ALA A 158 8.30 -7.07 -3.48
C ALA A 158 7.80 -6.67 -2.09
N TYR A 159 7.68 -5.37 -1.82
CA TYR A 159 7.16 -4.86 -0.55
C TYR A 159 5.68 -5.17 -0.37
N ALA A 160 4.87 -4.98 -1.42
CA ALA A 160 3.45 -5.34 -1.39
C ALA A 160 3.24 -6.85 -1.17
N ALA A 161 3.99 -7.70 -1.86
CA ALA A 161 3.94 -9.14 -1.68
C ALA A 161 4.33 -9.56 -0.26
N ALA A 162 5.36 -8.93 0.30
CA ALA A 162 5.79 -9.13 1.69
C ALA A 162 4.73 -8.70 2.70
N GLN A 163 3.96 -7.64 2.43
CA GLN A 163 2.88 -7.16 3.28
C GLN A 163 1.63 -8.06 3.20
N LEU A 164 1.24 -8.48 2.00
CA LEU A 164 0.05 -9.31 1.76
C LEU A 164 0.17 -10.73 2.33
N GLY A 165 1.39 -11.26 2.50
CA GLY A 165 1.61 -12.61 3.03
C GLY A 165 1.16 -12.77 4.50
N PRO A 166 1.78 -12.06 5.45
CA PRO A 166 1.56 -12.27 6.88
C PRO A 166 0.20 -11.82 7.42
N GLN A 167 -0.42 -10.80 6.81
CA GLN A 167 -1.59 -10.12 7.41
C GLN A 167 -2.95 -10.71 7.02
N TYR A 168 -2.99 -11.79 6.21
CA TYR A 168 -4.24 -12.28 5.60
C TYR A 168 -5.03 -11.18 4.87
N ASN A 169 -4.35 -10.17 4.32
CA ASN A 169 -5.02 -9.08 3.62
C ASN A 169 -5.46 -9.54 2.22
N ALA A 170 -6.68 -9.17 1.82
CA ALA A 170 -7.19 -9.31 0.47
C ALA A 170 -6.52 -8.30 -0.48
N HIS A 171 -6.22 -7.10 0.03
CA HIS A 171 -5.50 -6.06 -0.68
C HIS A 171 -4.64 -5.21 0.26
N ALA A 172 -3.70 -4.44 -0.28
CA ALA A 172 -2.86 -3.52 0.46
C ALA A 172 -2.69 -2.22 -0.33
N PHE A 173 -2.44 -1.12 0.37
CA PHE A 173 -2.15 0.16 -0.27
C PHE A 173 -0.68 0.55 -0.09
N SER A 174 -0.16 1.27 -1.09
CA SER A 174 1.15 1.90 -1.01
C SER A 174 1.16 3.22 -1.74
N ILE A 175 2.19 4.02 -1.51
CA ILE A 175 2.43 5.27 -2.24
C ILE A 175 3.83 5.24 -2.85
N LEU A 176 3.92 5.63 -4.11
CA LEU A 176 5.18 5.97 -4.74
C LEU A 176 5.28 7.49 -4.84
N VAL A 177 6.27 8.09 -4.19
CA VAL A 177 6.60 9.51 -4.33
C VAL A 177 7.77 9.64 -5.28
N VAL A 178 7.63 10.44 -6.33
CA VAL A 178 8.71 10.78 -7.27
C VAL A 178 8.88 12.29 -7.31
N GLY A 179 9.88 12.80 -6.59
CA GLY A 179 10.12 14.24 -6.47
C GLY A 179 8.89 14.99 -5.93
N MET A 180 8.21 15.72 -6.81
CA MET A 180 7.05 16.57 -6.49
C MET A 180 5.69 15.90 -6.73
N SER A 181 5.68 14.70 -7.29
CA SER A 181 4.46 13.93 -7.58
C SER A 181 4.35 12.70 -6.69
N ALA A 182 3.14 12.20 -6.49
CA ALA A 182 2.86 10.93 -5.84
C ALA A 182 1.82 10.11 -6.63
N CYS A 183 1.88 8.79 -6.55
CA CYS A 183 0.85 7.89 -7.07
C CYS A 183 0.34 7.02 -5.92
N LEU A 184 -0.97 6.83 -5.83
CA LEU A 184 -1.58 5.81 -4.96
C LEU A 184 -1.58 4.48 -5.70
N LEU A 185 -1.30 3.40 -4.98
CA LEU A 185 -1.32 2.05 -5.49
C LEU A 185 -2.18 1.16 -4.60
N ARG A 186 -3.08 0.37 -5.20
CA ARG A 186 -3.81 -0.71 -4.52
C ARG A 186 -3.35 -2.04 -5.11
N TRP A 187 -2.77 -2.87 -4.26
CA TRP A 187 -2.27 -4.20 -4.58
C TRP A 187 -3.25 -5.27 -4.14
N ASP A 188 -3.36 -6.34 -4.92
CA ASP A 188 -3.94 -7.61 -4.48
C ASP A 188 -3.11 -8.77 -5.02
N ARG A 189 -3.68 -9.98 -5.03
CA ARG A 189 -2.98 -11.18 -5.52
C ARG A 189 -2.85 -11.23 -7.04
N GLU A 190 -3.61 -10.44 -7.78
CA GLU A 190 -3.63 -10.44 -9.25
C GLU A 190 -2.80 -9.31 -9.84
N GLY A 191 -2.63 -8.22 -9.10
CA GLY A 191 -1.68 -7.18 -9.47
C GLY A 191 -1.84 -5.87 -8.72
N VAL A 192 -1.80 -4.76 -9.48
CA VAL A 192 -1.87 -3.41 -8.91
C VAL A 192 -2.69 -2.46 -9.78
N VAL A 193 -3.55 -1.69 -9.13
CA VAL A 193 -4.19 -0.51 -9.71
C VAL A 193 -3.45 0.73 -9.24
N MET A 194 -3.09 1.62 -10.16
CA MET A 194 -2.37 2.86 -9.89
C MET A 194 -3.16 4.10 -10.34
N THR A 195 -3.01 5.21 -9.63
CA THR A 195 -3.68 6.48 -9.95
C THR A 195 -2.87 7.37 -10.88
N ASP A 196 -3.53 8.32 -11.56
CA ASP A 196 -2.84 9.49 -12.11
C ASP A 196 -1.91 10.15 -11.05
N GLU A 197 -0.88 10.85 -11.53
CA GLU A 197 0.04 11.57 -10.66
C GLU A 197 -0.67 12.68 -9.87
N ILE A 198 -0.35 12.75 -8.58
CA ILE A 198 -0.83 13.76 -7.64
C ILE A 198 0.31 14.75 -7.37
N SER A 199 0.12 16.00 -7.72
CA SER A 199 0.96 17.13 -7.27
C SER A 199 0.68 17.43 -5.81
N TYR A 200 1.14 16.56 -4.90
CA TYR A 200 0.69 16.50 -3.50
C TYR A 200 0.92 17.77 -2.66
N ASN A 201 1.66 18.75 -3.15
CA ASN A 201 1.80 20.05 -2.51
C ASN A 201 0.70 21.07 -2.88
N GLU A 202 -0.03 20.79 -3.97
CA GLU A 202 -1.07 21.63 -4.57
C GLU A 202 -2.45 20.95 -4.52
N GLN A 203 -2.45 19.63 -4.46
CA GLN A 203 -3.60 18.74 -4.52
C GLN A 203 -3.87 18.06 -3.18
N SER A 204 -5.13 18.01 -2.74
CA SER A 204 -5.55 17.44 -1.46
C SER A 204 -5.64 15.91 -1.48
N GLU A 205 -5.69 15.29 -2.65
CA GLU A 205 -6.08 13.89 -2.85
C GLU A 205 -5.19 12.89 -2.07
N LEU A 206 -3.88 13.16 -1.96
CA LEU A 206 -3.00 12.34 -1.12
C LEU A 206 -3.33 12.45 0.37
N THR A 207 -3.74 13.63 0.83
CA THR A 207 -4.15 13.86 2.22
C THR A 207 -5.54 13.32 2.50
N GLU A 208 -6.44 13.37 1.52
CA GLU A 208 -7.76 12.74 1.56
C GLU A 208 -7.62 11.22 1.67
N PHE A 209 -6.73 10.61 0.89
CA PHE A 209 -6.40 9.18 1.03
C PHE A 209 -6.05 8.84 2.48
N PHE A 210 -5.07 9.52 3.08
CA PHE A 210 -4.65 9.19 4.45
C PHE A 210 -5.69 9.54 5.50
N SER A 211 -6.47 10.61 5.30
CA SER A 211 -7.58 10.97 6.17
C SER A 211 -8.67 9.91 6.15
N HIS A 212 -9.10 9.47 4.97
CA HIS A 212 -10.06 8.39 4.80
C HIS A 212 -9.50 7.09 5.38
N TYR A 213 -8.26 6.73 5.05
CA TYR A 213 -7.61 5.51 5.53
C TYR A 213 -7.59 5.47 7.06
N SER A 214 -7.20 6.57 7.71
CA SER A 214 -7.09 6.67 9.17
C SER A 214 -8.42 6.49 9.92
N GLN A 215 -9.54 6.65 9.21
CA GLN A 215 -10.90 6.61 9.75
C GLN A 215 -11.72 5.42 9.23
N ALA A 216 -11.24 4.74 8.18
CA ALA A 216 -11.88 3.60 7.57
C ALA A 216 -11.77 2.33 8.45
N THR A 217 -12.66 1.37 8.19
CA THR A 217 -12.66 0.09 8.90
C THR A 217 -11.55 -0.83 8.39
N ALA A 218 -11.19 -1.84 9.20
CA ALA A 218 -10.19 -2.84 8.82
C ALA A 218 -10.51 -3.57 7.51
N GLY A 219 -11.81 -3.78 7.20
CA GLY A 219 -12.22 -4.39 5.93
C GLY A 219 -11.86 -3.53 4.71
N ILE A 220 -12.02 -2.21 4.82
CA ILE A 220 -11.62 -1.26 3.77
C ILE A 220 -10.09 -1.22 3.63
N HIS A 221 -9.35 -1.38 4.73
CA HIS A 221 -7.89 -1.54 4.69
C HIS A 221 -7.44 -2.83 4.00
N GLY A 222 -8.36 -3.77 3.78
CA GLY A 222 -8.10 -5.06 3.13
C GLY A 222 -7.92 -6.22 4.10
N VAL A 223 -8.07 -6.03 5.40
CA VAL A 223 -7.97 -7.11 6.39
C VAL A 223 -9.10 -8.11 6.17
N ASN A 224 -8.74 -9.38 5.96
CA ASN A 224 -9.75 -10.43 5.88
C ASN A 224 -10.34 -10.73 7.26
N THR A 225 -11.52 -10.17 7.53
CA THR A 225 -12.23 -10.34 8.81
C THR A 225 -12.80 -11.75 9.00
N THR A 226 -12.76 -12.64 8.01
CA THR A 226 -13.17 -14.05 8.18
C THR A 226 -12.10 -14.88 8.87
N VAL A 227 -10.85 -14.40 8.92
CA VAL A 227 -9.73 -15.06 9.61
C VAL A 227 -9.63 -14.49 11.03
N THR A 228 -9.72 -15.37 12.02
CA THR A 228 -9.64 -14.99 13.44
C THR A 228 -8.71 -15.96 14.19
N LEU A 229 -8.27 -15.59 15.39
CA LEU A 229 -7.57 -16.54 16.25
C LEU A 229 -8.51 -17.69 16.62
N ALA A 230 -8.02 -18.92 16.52
CA ALA A 230 -8.75 -20.09 17.00
C ALA A 230 -8.91 -20.00 18.53
N ASP A 231 -10.01 -20.52 19.07
CA ASP A 231 -10.14 -20.56 20.52
C ASP A 231 -9.13 -21.53 21.14
N LYS A 232 -8.89 -21.37 22.44
CA LYS A 232 -7.84 -22.13 23.13
C LYS A 232 -8.05 -23.64 23.06
N ALA A 233 -9.30 -24.11 23.09
CA ALA A 233 -9.61 -25.53 23.06
C ALA A 233 -9.45 -26.11 21.66
N GLU A 234 -9.97 -25.42 20.64
CA GLU A 234 -9.75 -25.74 19.22
C GLU A 234 -8.26 -25.77 18.89
N ALA A 235 -7.53 -24.70 19.24
CA ALA A 235 -6.10 -24.58 18.98
C ALA A 235 -5.28 -25.69 19.65
N THR A 236 -5.62 -26.05 20.89
CA THR A 236 -4.94 -27.15 21.60
C THR A 236 -5.20 -28.48 20.89
N SER A 237 -6.46 -28.77 20.57
CA SER A 237 -6.86 -30.01 19.89
C SER A 237 -6.16 -30.16 18.54
N VAL A 238 -6.11 -29.10 17.73
CA VAL A 238 -5.46 -29.13 16.42
C VAL A 238 -3.94 -29.27 16.55
N ARG A 239 -3.30 -28.59 17.51
CA ARG A 239 -1.85 -28.76 17.76
C ARG A 239 -1.50 -30.19 18.14
N GLU A 240 -2.33 -30.84 18.96
CA GLU A 240 -2.14 -32.25 19.33
C GLU A 240 -2.26 -33.17 18.11
N VAL A 241 -3.31 -32.99 17.29
CA VAL A 241 -3.54 -33.79 16.09
C VAL A 241 -2.43 -33.61 15.06
N LEU A 242 -2.01 -32.37 14.81
CA LEU A 242 -0.98 -32.03 13.83
C LEU A 242 0.46 -32.14 14.39
N LYS A 243 0.61 -32.49 15.68
CA LYS A 243 1.89 -32.58 16.39
C LYS A 243 2.71 -31.28 16.32
N LEU A 244 2.04 -30.15 16.46
CA LEU A 244 2.65 -28.82 16.44
C LEU A 244 3.09 -28.37 17.84
N PRO A 245 4.12 -27.50 17.95
CA PRO A 245 4.50 -26.88 19.21
C PRO A 245 3.34 -26.16 19.92
N PRO A 246 3.29 -26.14 21.27
CA PRO A 246 2.25 -25.43 22.02
C PRO A 246 2.17 -23.92 21.73
N THR A 247 3.28 -23.33 21.28
CA THR A 247 3.42 -21.92 20.96
C THR A 247 2.99 -21.57 19.53
N THR A 248 2.71 -22.55 18.67
CA THR A 248 2.32 -22.29 17.28
C THR A 248 1.00 -21.54 17.24
N CYS A 249 0.98 -20.36 16.61
CA CYS A 249 -0.24 -19.58 16.45
C CYS A 249 -1.24 -20.35 15.57
N MET A 250 -2.51 -20.40 16.00
CA MET A 250 -3.58 -21.10 15.30
C MET A 250 -4.66 -20.10 14.91
N PHE A 251 -4.99 -20.06 13.63
CA PHE A 251 -6.06 -19.24 13.09
C PHE A 251 -7.19 -20.13 12.60
N LYS A 252 -8.42 -19.63 12.67
CA LYS A 252 -9.60 -20.22 12.06
C LYS A 252 -10.18 -19.29 11.02
N THR A 253 -10.68 -19.87 9.94
CA THR A 253 -11.37 -19.15 8.88
C THR A 253 -12.85 -19.53 8.88
N ALA A 254 -13.73 -18.54 8.90
CA ALA A 254 -15.15 -18.76 8.65
C ALA A 254 -15.35 -18.98 7.15
N VAL A 255 -15.81 -20.18 6.76
CA VAL A 255 -16.24 -20.46 5.38
C VAL A 255 -17.73 -20.17 5.30
N GLN A 256 -18.12 -19.16 4.54
CA GLN A 256 -19.54 -18.91 4.27
C GLN A 256 -20.05 -20.03 3.35
N THR A 257 -20.94 -20.87 3.86
CA THR A 257 -21.71 -21.78 3.01
C THR A 257 -22.77 -20.96 2.30
N ILE A 258 -22.71 -20.89 0.98
CA ILE A 258 -23.82 -20.38 0.18
C ILE A 258 -24.93 -21.42 0.34
N ASP A 259 -25.98 -21.08 1.07
CA ASP A 259 -27.23 -21.83 0.95
C ASP A 259 -27.73 -21.61 -0.48
N ASP A 260 -27.82 -22.69 -1.24
CA ASP A 260 -28.09 -22.79 -2.69
C ASP A 260 -29.47 -22.23 -3.14
N ASP A 261 -30.10 -21.35 -2.38
CA ASP A 261 -31.51 -20.97 -2.55
C ASP A 261 -31.79 -19.46 -2.70
N SER A 262 -30.79 -18.65 -3.07
CA SER A 262 -31.07 -17.25 -3.48
C SER A 262 -30.53 -16.93 -4.87
N ASN A 263 -31.50 -16.75 -5.77
CA ASN A 263 -31.37 -16.36 -7.16
C ASN A 263 -30.24 -15.35 -7.41
N LEU A 264 -29.22 -15.82 -8.16
CA LEU A 264 -28.28 -15.00 -8.90
C LEU A 264 -29.04 -13.96 -9.73
N THR A 265 -29.15 -12.74 -9.20
CA THR A 265 -29.52 -11.59 -10.01
C THR A 265 -28.24 -11.09 -10.65
N LYS A 266 -28.21 -11.21 -11.97
CA LYS A 266 -27.09 -10.88 -12.86
C LYS A 266 -26.63 -9.43 -12.65
N LEU A 267 -25.30 -9.24 -12.64
CA LEU A 267 -24.64 -7.99 -13.01
C LEU A 267 -25.08 -7.54 -14.40
#